data_AF-M7BUM9-F1
#
_entry.id   AF-M7BUM9-F1
#
_cell.length_a   1.000
_cell.length_b   1.000
_cell.length_c   1.000
_cell.angle_alpha   90.00
_cell.angle_beta   90.00
_cell.angle_gamma   90.00
#
_symmetry.space_group_name_H-M   'P 1'
#
loop_
_entity.id
_entity.type
_entity.pdbx_description
1 polymer ?
#
loop_
_entity_poly.entity_id
_entity_poly.type
_entity_poly.pdbx_seq_one_letter_code
_entity_poly.pdbx_strand_id
1 'polypeptide(L)'
;MERELDNVKEELKCLKWKVRHIGEPEPPHPEDSKRYNGYTLTELKAMVQFENDPYKAAHKILTALFSDVYLLQHSVAEQACNSNSAPMPKIDPELYMVYCNILKSLFPGISSQTLREKTQHVQKRIQKEVQ
;
A
#
# COMPACT_ATOMS: atom_id res chain seq x y z
N MET A 1 37.65 4.29 1.33
CA MET A 1 38.16 5.08 0.20
C MET A 1 37.88 4.43 -1.16
N GLU A 2 38.44 3.26 -1.52
CA GLU A 2 38.22 2.68 -2.87
C GLU A 2 36.74 2.32 -3.14
N ARG A 3 36.05 1.71 -2.15
CA ARG A 3 34.61 1.37 -2.27
C ARG A 3 33.70 2.58 -2.39
N GLU A 4 34.04 3.69 -1.74
CA GLU A 4 33.29 4.95 -1.83
C GLU A 4 33.51 5.60 -3.21
N LEU A 5 34.72 5.50 -3.75
CA LEU A 5 35.03 5.99 -5.08
C LEU A 5 34.27 5.21 -6.17
N ASP A 6 34.15 3.89 -6.04
CA ASP A 6 33.34 3.07 -6.96
C ASP A 6 31.85 3.39 -6.84
N ASN A 7 31.33 3.58 -5.63
CA ASN A 7 29.95 4.02 -5.44
C ASN A 7 29.67 5.37 -6.11
N VAL A 8 30.56 6.36 -5.90
CA VAL A 8 30.45 7.68 -6.53
C VAL A 8 30.55 7.59 -8.05
N LYS A 9 31.36 6.69 -8.61
CA LYS A 9 31.42 6.46 -10.06
C LYS A 9 30.12 5.87 -10.61
N GLU A 10 29.51 4.93 -9.91
CA GLU A 10 28.21 4.35 -10.27
C GLU A 10 27.10 5.41 -10.22
N GLU A 11 27.04 6.19 -9.15
CA GLU A 11 26.10 7.30 -9.00
C GLU A 11 26.29 8.36 -10.09
N LEU A 12 27.54 8.68 -10.45
CA LEU A 12 27.84 9.66 -11.49
C LEU A 12 27.51 9.15 -12.90
N LYS A 13 27.60 7.85 -13.14
CA LYS A 13 27.10 7.22 -14.39
C LYS A 13 25.57 7.28 -14.45
N CYS A 14 24.90 6.93 -13.34
CA CYS A 14 23.45 7.01 -13.22
C CYS A 14 22.96 8.45 -13.45
N LEU A 15 23.62 9.43 -12.83
CA LEU A 15 23.28 10.84 -12.97
C LEU A 15 23.51 11.35 -14.40
N LYS A 16 24.62 10.98 -15.05
CA LYS A 16 24.86 11.31 -16.46
C LYS A 16 23.81 10.72 -17.39
N TRP A 17 23.37 9.49 -17.10
CA TRP A 17 22.30 8.85 -17.84
C TRP A 17 20.97 9.59 -17.64
N LYS A 18 20.59 9.89 -16.39
CA LYS A 18 19.38 10.67 -16.06
C LYS A 18 19.38 12.04 -16.73
N VAL A 19 20.50 12.76 -16.71
CA VAL A 19 20.64 14.08 -17.37
C VAL A 19 20.46 14.00 -18.88
N ARG A 20 20.92 12.91 -19.51
CA ARG A 20 20.76 12.71 -20.96
C ARG A 20 19.32 12.37 -21.37
N HIS A 21 18.55 11.79 -20.47
CA HIS A 21 17.19 11.31 -20.74
C HIS A 21 16.14 12.17 -20.01
N ILE A 22 16.48 13.41 -19.62
CA ILE A 22 15.52 14.37 -19.07
C ILE A 22 14.46 14.63 -20.14
N GLY A 23 13.23 14.15 -19.88
CA GLY A 23 12.09 14.30 -20.80
C GLY A 23 11.65 13.00 -21.46
N GLU A 24 12.43 11.91 -21.36
CA GLU A 24 11.96 10.57 -21.67
C GLU A 24 11.32 9.96 -20.41
N PRO A 25 10.25 9.15 -20.53
CA PRO A 25 9.69 8.45 -19.39
C PRO A 25 10.80 7.56 -18.81
N GLU A 26 11.22 7.88 -17.59
CA GLU A 26 12.22 7.12 -16.85
C GLU A 26 11.80 5.64 -16.85
N PRO A 27 12.70 4.69 -17.20
CA PRO A 27 12.38 3.28 -17.10
C PRO A 27 11.96 3.02 -15.66
N PRO A 28 10.80 2.36 -15.45
CA PRO A 28 10.21 2.22 -14.12
C PRO A 28 11.28 1.67 -13.17
N HIS A 29 11.43 2.31 -12.01
CA HIS A 29 12.30 1.77 -10.98
C HIS A 29 11.90 0.29 -10.73
N PRO A 30 12.82 -0.59 -10.31
CA PRO A 30 12.45 -1.98 -10.03
C PRO A 30 11.30 -2.10 -9.01
N GLU A 31 11.11 -1.08 -8.16
CA GLU A 31 9.96 -0.94 -7.26
C GLU A 31 8.64 -0.57 -7.98
N ASP A 32 8.71 0.10 -9.13
CA ASP A 32 7.57 0.41 -10.02
C ASP A 32 7.21 -0.75 -10.96
N SER A 33 8.03 -1.82 -10.99
CA SER A 33 7.71 -3.03 -11.76
C SER A 33 6.63 -3.87 -11.09
N LYS A 34 6.53 -3.79 -9.76
CA LYS A 34 5.53 -4.54 -8.99
C LYS A 34 4.22 -3.76 -8.94
N ARG A 35 3.14 -4.41 -9.38
CA ARG A 35 1.79 -3.83 -9.40
C ARG A 35 0.90 -4.51 -8.37
N TYR A 36 0.23 -3.68 -7.58
CA TYR A 36 -0.74 -4.04 -6.55
C TYR A 36 -2.12 -3.61 -7.04
N ASN A 37 -2.92 -4.57 -7.49
CA ASN A 37 -4.22 -4.31 -8.11
C ASN A 37 -4.16 -3.27 -9.25
N GLY A 38 -3.10 -3.32 -10.05
CA GLY A 38 -2.87 -2.39 -11.16
C GLY A 38 -2.05 -1.14 -10.82
N TYR A 39 -1.83 -0.84 -9.54
CA TYR A 39 -1.08 0.34 -9.09
C TYR A 39 0.33 -0.01 -8.64
N THR A 40 1.30 0.84 -8.96
CA THR A 40 2.64 0.82 -8.38
C THR A 40 2.62 1.37 -6.94
N LEU A 41 3.66 1.07 -6.16
CA LEU A 41 3.80 1.62 -4.80
C LEU A 41 3.86 3.16 -4.83
N THR A 42 4.52 3.72 -5.85
CA THR A 42 4.66 5.16 -6.06
C THR A 42 3.32 5.81 -6.33
N GLU A 43 2.50 5.24 -7.21
CA GLU A 43 1.14 5.74 -7.49
C GLU A 43 0.25 5.68 -6.24
N LEU A 44 0.29 4.58 -5.49
CA LEU A 44 -0.47 4.45 -4.24
C LEU A 44 -0.08 5.52 -3.22
N LYS A 45 1.23 5.77 -3.02
CA LYS A 45 1.68 6.87 -2.14
C LYS A 45 1.22 8.23 -2.65
N ALA A 46 1.31 8.47 -3.96
CA ALA A 46 0.92 9.72 -4.57
C ALA A 46 -0.57 10.06 -4.39
N MET A 47 -1.45 9.06 -4.31
CA MET A 47 -2.90 9.25 -4.06
C MET A 47 -3.22 9.86 -2.69
N VAL A 48 -2.33 9.67 -1.71
CA VAL A 48 -2.56 10.06 -0.32
C VAL A 48 -1.48 10.97 0.25
N GLN A 49 -0.47 11.36 -0.55
CA GLN A 49 0.64 12.22 -0.12
C GLN A 49 0.18 13.61 0.38
N PHE A 50 -0.95 14.11 -0.12
CA PHE A 50 -1.54 15.39 0.27
C PHE A 50 -2.71 15.22 1.26
N GLU A 51 -3.00 14.00 1.67
CA GLU A 51 -4.07 13.73 2.61
C GLU A 51 -3.57 13.94 4.04
N ASN A 52 -4.18 14.88 4.76
CA ASN A 52 -3.81 15.16 6.15
C ASN A 52 -4.57 14.28 7.15
N ASP A 53 -5.62 13.61 6.70
CA ASP A 53 -6.46 12.74 7.53
C ASP A 53 -6.07 11.26 7.33
N PRO A 54 -5.53 10.58 8.37
CA PRO A 54 -5.13 9.18 8.26
C PRO A 54 -6.30 8.25 7.93
N TYR A 55 -7.52 8.59 8.33
CA TYR A 55 -8.70 7.79 8.04
C TYR A 55 -9.16 7.91 6.59
N LYS A 56 -9.01 9.09 5.98
CA LYS A 56 -9.29 9.29 4.55
C LYS A 56 -8.22 8.63 3.70
N ALA A 57 -6.95 8.79 4.08
CA ALA A 57 -5.82 8.13 3.41
C ALA A 57 -6.00 6.61 3.45
N ALA A 58 -6.32 6.07 4.63
CA ALA A 58 -6.55 4.64 4.79
C ALA A 58 -7.71 4.14 3.92
N HIS A 59 -8.82 4.87 3.87
CA HIS A 59 -9.94 4.50 3.03
C HIS A 59 -9.56 4.47 1.54
N LYS A 60 -8.89 5.51 1.03
CA LYS A 60 -8.43 5.59 -0.37
C LYS A 60 -7.52 4.42 -0.75
N ILE A 61 -6.55 4.08 0.09
CA ILE A 61 -5.64 2.96 -0.18
C ILE A 61 -6.37 1.62 -0.11
N LEU A 62 -7.28 1.43 0.85
CA LEU A 62 -8.08 0.20 0.93
C LEU A 62 -8.92 -0.02 -0.34
N THR A 63 -9.59 1.03 -0.82
CA THR A 63 -10.41 0.95 -2.05
C THR A 63 -9.58 0.79 -3.32
N ALA A 64 -8.31 1.21 -3.30
CA ALA A 64 -7.40 1.01 -4.42
C ALA A 64 -6.83 -0.42 -4.45
N LEU A 65 -6.50 -0.97 -3.29
CA LEU A 65 -5.87 -2.30 -3.16
C LEU A 65 -6.88 -3.45 -3.20
N PHE A 66 -8.10 -3.23 -2.71
CA PHE A 66 -9.11 -4.25 -2.56
C PHE A 66 -10.44 -3.78 -3.14
N SER A 67 -11.11 -4.66 -3.87
CA SER A 67 -12.50 -4.43 -4.24
C SER A 67 -13.42 -4.62 -3.02
N ASP A 68 -14.56 -3.94 -3.04
CA ASP A 68 -15.55 -4.07 -1.96
C ASP A 68 -16.00 -5.52 -1.78
N VAL A 69 -16.19 -6.26 -2.89
CA VAL A 69 -16.52 -7.69 -2.88
C VAL A 69 -15.42 -8.51 -2.21
N TYR A 70 -14.15 -8.20 -2.49
CA TYR A 70 -13.02 -8.90 -1.87
C TYR A 70 -12.96 -8.62 -0.36
N LEU A 71 -13.11 -7.37 0.06
CA LEU A 71 -13.12 -7.00 1.47
C LEU A 71 -14.26 -7.67 2.24
N LEU A 72 -15.43 -7.84 1.63
CA LEU A 72 -16.55 -8.54 2.26
C LEU A 72 -16.31 -10.03 2.45
N GLN A 73 -15.47 -10.65 1.62
CA GLN A 73 -15.21 -12.09 1.62
C GLN A 73 -13.99 -12.48 2.46
N HIS A 74 -13.15 -11.53 2.87
CA HIS A 74 -11.90 -11.81 3.59
C HIS A 74 -11.84 -11.20 4.99
N SER A 75 -11.27 -11.93 5.95
CA SER A 75 -11.09 -11.45 7.32
C SER A 75 -9.74 -10.73 7.50
N VAL A 76 -9.76 -9.61 8.22
CA VAL A 76 -8.56 -8.84 8.63
C VAL A 76 -7.95 -9.38 9.93
N ALA A 77 -8.71 -10.13 10.71
CA ALA A 77 -8.29 -10.70 11.99
C ALA A 77 -8.29 -12.22 11.94
N GLU A 78 -7.45 -12.84 12.78
CA GLU A 78 -7.67 -14.23 13.20
C GLU A 78 -8.98 -14.25 13.99
N GLN A 79 -10.08 -14.51 13.30
CA GLN A 79 -11.37 -14.58 13.96
C GLN A 79 -11.35 -15.83 14.82
N ALA A 80 -11.44 -15.66 16.14
CA ALA A 80 -11.74 -16.76 17.05
C ALA A 80 -13.06 -17.40 16.57
N CYS A 81 -12.97 -18.67 16.21
CA CYS A 81 -13.99 -19.46 15.55
C CYS A 81 -15.15 -19.72 16.53
N ASN A 82 -15.99 -18.70 16.76
CA ASN A 82 -17.09 -18.79 17.73
C ASN A 82 -18.46 -18.72 17.02
N SER A 83 -18.54 -19.06 15.74
CA SER A 83 -19.79 -19.08 14.97
C SER A 83 -19.71 -20.17 13.92
N ASN A 84 -20.81 -20.93 13.75
CA ASN A 84 -20.98 -22.07 12.82
C ASN A 84 -20.84 -21.73 11.31
N SER A 85 -20.17 -20.62 10.97
CA SER A 85 -19.86 -20.20 9.61
C SER A 85 -18.49 -20.73 9.19
N ALA A 86 -18.36 -21.13 7.92
CA ALA A 86 -17.06 -21.50 7.35
C ALA A 86 -16.01 -20.39 7.59
N PRO A 87 -14.76 -20.74 7.92
CA PRO A 87 -13.73 -19.74 8.19
C PRO A 87 -13.52 -18.86 6.95
N MET A 88 -13.69 -17.55 7.11
CA MET A 88 -13.38 -16.59 6.05
C MET A 88 -11.89 -16.64 5.71
N PRO A 89 -11.51 -16.63 4.42
CA PRO A 89 -10.12 -16.52 4.03
C PRO A 89 -9.50 -15.23 4.60
N LYS A 90 -8.23 -15.28 5.00
CA LYS A 90 -7.50 -14.10 5.47
C LYS A 90 -7.24 -13.17 4.29
N ILE A 91 -7.27 -11.85 4.52
CA ILE A 91 -6.81 -10.87 3.54
C ILE A 91 -5.38 -11.21 3.09
N ASP A 92 -5.08 -10.97 1.81
CA ASP A 92 -3.74 -11.11 1.27
C ASP A 92 -2.71 -10.36 2.15
N PRO A 93 -1.75 -11.08 2.78
CA PRO A 93 -0.84 -10.49 3.75
C PRO A 93 0.13 -9.50 3.10
N GLU A 94 0.42 -9.67 1.81
CA GLU A 94 1.32 -8.81 1.07
C GLU A 94 0.66 -7.46 0.79
N LEU A 95 -0.58 -7.47 0.28
CA LEU A 95 -1.39 -6.27 0.04
C LEU A 95 -1.67 -5.53 1.35
N TYR A 96 -1.97 -6.25 2.42
CA TYR A 96 -2.19 -5.64 3.73
C TYR A 96 -0.91 -5.01 4.30
N MET A 97 0.25 -5.63 4.06
CA MET A 97 1.53 -5.05 4.44
C MET A 97 1.82 -3.76 3.65
N VAL A 98 1.54 -3.73 2.35
CA VAL A 98 1.66 -2.52 1.51
C VAL A 98 0.79 -1.39 2.05
N TYR A 99 -0.49 -1.68 2.32
CA TYR A 99 -1.41 -0.75 2.98
C TYR A 99 -0.83 -0.17 4.28
N CYS A 100 -0.32 -1.05 5.15
CA CYS A 100 0.26 -0.62 6.43
C CYS A 100 1.51 0.24 6.25
N ASN A 101 2.39 -0.12 5.32
CA ASN A 101 3.64 0.59 5.07
C ASN A 101 3.40 1.99 4.51
N ILE A 102 2.46 2.15 3.58
CA ILE A 102 2.10 3.47 3.03
C ILE A 102 1.62 4.40 4.15
N LEU A 103 0.69 3.93 4.99
CA LEU A 103 0.11 4.78 6.05
C LEU A 103 1.09 5.08 7.18
N LYS A 104 1.93 4.11 7.57
CA LYS A 104 2.98 4.36 8.56
C LYS A 104 4.04 5.34 8.06
N SER A 105 4.32 5.34 6.75
CA SER A 105 5.25 6.29 6.13
C SER A 105 4.72 7.73 6.14
N LEU A 106 3.40 7.92 6.06
CA LEU A 106 2.77 9.25 5.99
C LEU A 106 2.34 9.76 7.37
N PHE A 107 1.96 8.86 8.28
CA PHE A 107 1.47 9.16 9.61
C PHE A 107 2.34 8.44 10.67
N PRO A 108 3.53 8.98 10.98
CA PRO A 108 4.41 8.42 12.00
C PRO A 108 3.71 8.53 13.37
N GLY A 109 3.12 7.43 13.82
CA GLY A 109 2.30 7.39 15.04
C GLY A 109 1.04 6.54 14.90
N ILE A 110 0.64 6.20 13.67
CA ILE A 110 -0.49 5.29 13.45
C ILE A 110 -0.14 3.85 13.88
N SER A 111 -0.94 3.29 14.78
CA SER A 111 -0.73 1.94 15.28
C SER A 111 -1.29 0.88 14.30
N SER A 112 -0.68 -0.30 14.28
CA SER A 112 -1.22 -1.44 13.50
C SER A 112 -2.64 -1.82 13.93
N GLN A 113 -2.99 -1.61 15.21
CA GLN A 113 -4.33 -1.82 15.74
C GLN A 113 -5.34 -0.88 15.07
N THR A 114 -5.04 0.41 15.00
CA THR A 114 -5.88 1.44 14.36
C THR A 114 -6.13 1.12 12.89
N LEU A 115 -5.11 0.64 12.19
CA LEU A 115 -5.22 0.21 10.79
C LEU A 115 -6.16 -1.01 10.62
N ARG A 116 -6.08 -1.97 11.53
CA ARG A 116 -6.96 -3.15 11.54
C ARG A 116 -8.41 -2.75 11.79
N GLU A 117 -8.65 -1.94 12.82
CA GLU A 117 -9.97 -1.42 13.16
C GLU A 117 -10.59 -0.62 12.01
N LYS A 118 -9.78 0.17 11.29
CA LYS A 118 -10.24 0.91 10.12
C LYS A 118 -10.66 -0.01 8.98
N THR A 119 -9.90 -1.06 8.71
CA THR A 119 -10.25 -2.05 7.69
C THR A 119 -11.57 -2.73 8.02
N GLN A 120 -11.78 -3.13 9.28
CA GLN A 120 -13.06 -3.68 9.76
C GLN A 120 -14.21 -2.68 9.67
N HIS A 121 -13.96 -1.40 9.93
CA HIS A 121 -14.98 -0.35 9.80
C HIS A 121 -15.41 -0.18 8.33
N VAL A 122 -14.47 -0.21 7.39
CA VAL A 122 -14.79 -0.17 5.95
C VAL A 122 -15.63 -1.38 5.54
N GLN A 123 -15.26 -2.59 5.97
CA GLN A 123 -16.07 -3.80 5.73
C GLN A 123 -17.50 -3.67 6.25
N LYS A 124 -17.67 -3.18 7.49
CA LYS A 124 -19.01 -2.95 8.08
C LYS A 124 -19.82 -1.89 7.34
N ARG A 125 -19.18 -0.87 6.76
CA ARG A 125 -19.89 0.14 5.93
C ARG A 125 -20.37 -0.49 4.63
N ILE A 126 -19.49 -1.21 3.92
CA ILE A 126 -19.84 -1.90 2.68
C ILE A 126 -21.01 -2.88 2.92
N GLN A 127 -21.00 -3.63 4.03
CA GLN A 127 -22.11 -4.52 4.39
C GLN A 127 -23.45 -3.81 4.54
N LYS A 128 -23.45 -2.58 5.07
CA LYS A 128 -24.66 -1.76 5.23
C LYS A 128 -25.15 -1.13 3.93
N GLU A 129 -24.28 -0.90 2.97
CA GLU A 129 -24.62 -0.31 1.67
C GLU A 129 -25.13 -1.34 0.66
N VAL A 130 -24.86 -2.63 0.90
CA VAL A 130 -25.32 -3.76 0.07
C VAL A 130 -26.68 -4.33 0.53
N GLN A 131 -27.18 -3.91 1.69
CA GLN A 131 -28.53 -4.25 2.21
C GLN A 131 -29.57 -3.21 1.81
#